data_AF-A0A3L7VJ49-F1
#
_entry.id   AF-A0A3L7VJ49-F1
#
_cell.length_a   1.000
_cell.length_b   1.000
_cell.length_c   1.000
_cell.angle_alpha   90.00
_cell.angle_beta   90.00
_cell.angle_gamma   90.00
#
_symmetry.space_group_name_H-M   'P 1'
#
loop_
_entity.id
_entity.type
_entity.pdbx_description
1 polymer ?
#
loop_
_entity_poly.entity_id
_entity_poly.type
_entity_poly.pdbx_seq_one_letter_code
_entity_poly.pdbx_strand_id
1 'polypeptide(L)'
;MSESEVELAGTGDVANCTLPERFDVADRVPDGLVHVDLPRLGPTCKRLGIEYSKAIVGWNEFRKRGERHRHPVTSGVVIREADHDRLLAALADKKEKERKKAEKLPVLAALFTLNRRAKRCRDLAQGYYQKSMHGFAGDMKQEKKRIYFLKGQVLHHHVEAGVLVGGKYHRFEEEITWAEVLEGQGYRFHRPCPPQGEGVVAEVIESVEAKPKTAKEPTLKMAYQVVEAFLADKKLVSVYQWPARIPSSRYHRWEDDEFDAFLDDDDYPDNEWA
;
A
#
# COMPACT_ATOMS: atom_id res chain seq x y z
N MET A 1 10.62 50.01 36.25
CA MET A 1 9.28 49.41 36.35
C MET A 1 8.60 49.64 35.02
N SER A 2 8.26 48.67 34.19
CA SER A 2 8.59 47.25 34.03
C SER A 2 8.00 46.94 32.67
N GLU A 3 8.84 46.46 31.76
CA GLU A 3 8.44 45.95 30.46
C GLU A 3 7.54 44.73 30.70
N SER A 4 6.30 44.77 30.24
CA SER A 4 5.41 43.62 30.27
C SER A 4 5.51 42.88 28.94
N GLU A 5 6.08 41.69 29.02
CA GLU A 5 6.20 40.66 28.00
C GLU A 5 4.86 40.34 27.33
N VAL A 6 4.91 40.20 25.99
CA VAL A 6 3.82 39.61 25.21
C VAL A 6 4.20 38.17 24.92
N GLU A 7 3.66 37.25 25.72
CA GLU A 7 3.73 35.81 25.47
C GLU A 7 2.90 35.45 24.23
N LEU A 8 3.58 34.99 23.17
CA LEU A 8 2.96 34.32 22.02
C LEU A 8 3.04 32.80 22.21
N ALA A 9 2.10 32.25 22.97
CA ALA A 9 1.84 30.81 23.01
C ALA A 9 0.53 30.53 22.25
N GLY A 10 0.66 30.26 20.95
CA GLY A 10 -0.43 29.76 20.11
C GLY A 10 -0.04 28.41 19.54
N THR A 11 -0.32 27.34 20.29
CA THR A 11 -0.30 25.96 19.82
C THR A 11 -1.14 25.87 18.56
N GLY A 12 -0.50 25.53 17.45
CA GLY A 12 -1.15 25.33 16.16
C GLY A 12 -2.02 24.08 16.20
N ASP A 13 -3.21 24.21 16.76
CA ASP A 13 -4.31 23.29 16.53
C ASP A 13 -4.48 23.18 15.01
N VAL A 14 -4.22 21.97 14.50
CA VAL A 14 -4.56 21.58 13.15
C VAL A 14 -6.07 21.56 13.13
N ALA A 15 -6.66 22.73 12.86
CA ALA A 15 -8.09 22.92 12.76
C ALA A 15 -8.63 21.80 11.90
N ASN A 16 -9.40 20.93 12.55
CA ASN A 16 -10.14 19.85 11.96
C ASN A 16 -11.15 20.54 11.04
N CYS A 17 -10.73 20.82 9.80
CA CYS A 17 -11.58 21.38 8.76
C CYS A 17 -12.62 20.31 8.45
N THR A 18 -13.73 20.37 9.19
CA THR A 18 -15.00 19.76 8.81
C THR A 18 -15.22 20.12 7.36
N LEU A 19 -15.06 19.13 6.48
CA LEU A 19 -15.28 19.33 5.05
C LEU A 19 -16.69 19.91 4.90
N PRO A 20 -16.86 21.07 4.24
CA PRO A 20 -18.18 21.59 3.97
C PRO A 20 -18.99 20.51 3.23
N GLU A 21 -20.32 20.56 3.39
CA GLU A 21 -21.25 19.72 2.62
C GLU A 21 -20.74 19.56 1.20
N ARG A 22 -20.58 18.30 0.79
CA ARG A 22 -19.89 17.90 -0.44
C ARG A 22 -20.49 18.68 -1.61
N PHE A 23 -19.75 19.67 -2.13
CA PHE A 23 -20.19 20.48 -3.27
C PHE A 23 -20.35 19.56 -4.48
N ASP A 24 -21.59 19.31 -4.90
CA ASP A 24 -21.85 18.55 -6.12
C ASP A 24 -21.80 19.51 -7.31
N VAL A 25 -20.83 19.28 -8.19
CA VAL A 25 -20.67 20.07 -9.42
C VAL A 25 -21.89 19.88 -10.32
N ALA A 26 -22.54 18.72 -10.27
CA ALA A 26 -23.66 18.36 -11.14
C ALA A 26 -24.79 19.41 -11.11
N ASP A 27 -25.08 19.97 -9.94
CA ASP A 27 -26.17 20.94 -9.73
C ASP A 27 -25.91 22.32 -10.38
N ARG A 28 -24.68 22.56 -10.85
CA ARG A 28 -24.25 23.84 -11.44
C ARG A 28 -23.74 23.67 -12.88
N VAL A 29 -23.89 22.47 -13.46
CA VAL A 29 -23.51 22.22 -14.85
C VAL A 29 -24.57 22.85 -15.77
N PRO A 30 -24.18 23.72 -16.73
CA PRO A 30 -25.10 24.25 -17.72
C PRO A 30 -25.74 23.15 -18.58
N ASP A 31 -26.94 23.42 -19.13
CA ASP A 31 -27.63 22.50 -20.03
C ASP A 31 -26.74 22.06 -21.21
N GLY A 32 -26.84 20.78 -21.59
CA GLY A 32 -26.04 20.18 -22.66
C GLY A 32 -24.61 19.82 -22.27
N LEU A 33 -24.23 20.03 -21.00
CA LEU A 33 -22.97 19.56 -20.42
C LEU A 33 -23.24 18.51 -19.33
N VAL A 34 -22.27 17.63 -19.11
CA VAL A 34 -22.32 16.59 -18.08
C VAL A 34 -21.02 16.60 -17.29
N HIS A 35 -21.13 16.52 -15.96
CA HIS A 35 -20.00 16.29 -15.07
C HIS A 35 -19.72 14.79 -14.94
N VAL A 36 -18.51 14.38 -15.28
CA VAL A 36 -18.03 13.02 -15.05
C VAL A 36 -17.08 13.03 -13.85
N ASP A 37 -17.59 12.57 -12.71
CA ASP A 37 -16.88 12.53 -11.43
C ASP A 37 -15.88 11.35 -11.38
N LEU A 38 -14.83 11.45 -12.19
CA LEU A 38 -13.70 10.54 -12.15
C LEU A 38 -12.38 11.33 -12.22
N PRO A 39 -11.41 11.01 -11.37
CA PRO A 39 -10.15 11.71 -11.36
C PRO A 39 -9.34 11.41 -12.63
N ARG A 40 -8.50 12.36 -13.04
CA ARG A 40 -7.48 12.20 -14.10
C ARG A 40 -8.05 11.82 -15.49
N LEU A 41 -9.24 12.33 -15.84
CA LEU A 41 -9.83 12.11 -17.17
C LEU A 41 -9.22 12.96 -18.29
N GLY A 42 -8.57 14.08 -17.97
CA GLY A 42 -8.03 15.01 -18.97
C GLY A 42 -7.17 14.37 -20.08
N PRO A 43 -6.19 13.48 -19.77
CA PRO A 43 -5.44 12.77 -20.79
C PRO A 43 -6.30 11.87 -21.69
N THR A 44 -7.37 11.27 -21.16
CA THR A 44 -8.32 10.47 -21.95
C THR A 44 -9.12 11.35 -22.89
N CYS A 45 -9.67 12.47 -22.40
CA CYS A 45 -10.40 13.43 -23.23
C CYS A 45 -9.51 13.99 -24.35
N LYS A 46 -8.29 14.40 -24.04
CA LYS A 46 -7.31 14.88 -25.02
C LYS A 46 -7.01 13.85 -26.10
N ARG A 47 -6.84 12.58 -25.74
CA ARG A 47 -6.61 11.48 -26.69
C ARG A 47 -7.81 11.22 -27.61
N LEU A 48 -9.03 11.45 -27.13
CA LEU A 48 -10.26 11.28 -27.90
C LEU A 48 -10.63 12.52 -28.72
N GLY A 49 -9.95 13.66 -28.52
CA GLY A 49 -10.33 14.93 -29.11
C GLY A 49 -11.65 15.47 -28.55
N ILE A 50 -11.98 15.12 -27.29
CA ILE A 50 -13.15 15.63 -26.58
C ILE A 50 -12.75 16.94 -25.90
N GLU A 51 -13.51 18.00 -26.18
CA GLU A 51 -13.40 19.27 -25.47
C GLU A 51 -13.88 19.08 -24.02
N TYR A 52 -13.06 19.50 -23.06
CA TYR A 52 -13.37 19.32 -21.65
C TYR A 52 -12.87 20.49 -20.81
N SER A 53 -13.53 20.71 -19.68
CA SER A 53 -13.04 21.57 -18.60
C SER A 53 -12.83 20.75 -17.32
N LYS A 54 -11.91 21.18 -16.45
CA LYS A 54 -11.71 20.53 -15.15
C LYS A 54 -12.82 20.98 -14.20
N ALA A 55 -13.47 20.03 -13.54
CA ALA A 55 -14.46 20.31 -12.52
C ALA A 55 -13.75 20.65 -11.20
N ILE A 56 -13.68 21.94 -10.85
CA ILE A 56 -13.08 22.41 -9.58
C ILE A 56 -14.18 22.39 -8.51
N VAL A 57 -13.98 21.58 -7.47
CA VAL A 57 -14.92 21.40 -6.35
C VAL A 57 -14.54 22.16 -5.09
N GLY A 58 -13.34 22.72 -5.04
CA GLY A 58 -12.87 23.44 -3.87
C GLY A 58 -11.40 23.78 -3.93
N TRP A 59 -10.87 24.17 -2.78
CA TRP A 59 -9.48 24.56 -2.61
C TRP A 59 -8.92 23.88 -1.36
N ASN A 60 -7.80 23.19 -1.53
CA ASN A 60 -7.02 22.72 -0.40
C ASN A 60 -6.04 23.81 0.02
N GLU A 61 -6.10 24.18 1.29
CA GLU A 61 -5.12 25.04 1.94
C GLU A 61 -4.09 24.19 2.67
N PHE A 62 -2.82 24.50 2.47
CA PHE A 62 -1.76 24.00 3.33
C PHE A 62 -0.70 25.07 3.57
N ARG A 63 -0.03 24.98 4.70
CA ARG A 63 1.12 25.83 5.01
C ARG A 63 2.42 25.12 4.65
N LYS A 64 3.31 25.80 3.95
CA LYS A 64 4.67 25.32 3.68
C LYS A 64 5.64 26.46 3.97
N ARG A 65 6.60 26.25 4.87
CA ARG A 65 7.56 27.28 5.31
C ARG A 65 6.91 28.58 5.79
N GLY A 66 5.78 28.49 6.51
CA GLY A 66 5.05 29.66 7.01
C GLY A 66 4.15 30.36 5.98
N GLU A 67 4.27 30.05 4.69
CA GLU A 67 3.41 30.59 3.63
C GLU A 67 2.15 29.75 3.44
N ARG A 68 1.01 30.42 3.20
CA ARG A 68 -0.26 29.76 2.84
C ARG A 68 -0.28 29.48 1.34
N HIS A 69 -0.37 28.21 0.98
CA HIS A 69 -0.60 27.78 -0.40
C HIS A 69 -2.03 27.29 -0.58
N ARG A 70 -2.62 27.61 -1.73
CA ARG A 70 -3.96 27.16 -2.16
C ARG A 70 -3.83 26.38 -3.45
N HIS A 71 -4.36 25.16 -3.46
CA HIS A 71 -4.41 24.32 -4.66
C HIS A 71 -5.86 23.95 -4.99
N PRO A 72 -6.29 24.07 -6.25
CA PRO A 72 -7.66 23.69 -6.62
C PRO A 72 -7.82 22.17 -6.53
N VAL A 73 -8.91 21.75 -5.90
CA VAL A 73 -9.34 20.35 -5.83
C VAL A 73 -10.23 20.07 -7.03
N THR A 74 -9.89 19.04 -7.80
CA THR A 74 -10.65 18.63 -8.98
C THR A 74 -11.29 17.27 -8.77
N SER A 75 -12.61 17.18 -8.97
CA SER A 75 -13.37 15.92 -8.90
C SER A 75 -13.24 15.12 -10.21
N GLY A 76 -13.39 15.81 -11.33
CA GLY A 76 -13.33 15.20 -12.65
C GLY A 76 -13.32 16.22 -13.78
N VAL A 77 -14.15 15.99 -14.79
CA VAL A 77 -14.26 16.86 -15.97
C VAL A 77 -15.70 17.15 -16.33
N VAL A 78 -15.94 18.32 -16.90
CA VAL A 78 -17.19 18.68 -17.56
C VAL A 78 -16.99 18.57 -19.07
N ILE A 79 -17.87 17.85 -19.73
CA ILE A 79 -17.86 17.60 -21.18
C ILE A 79 -19.25 17.85 -21.77
N ARG A 80 -19.35 17.92 -23.09
CA ARG A 80 -20.64 17.92 -23.78
C ARG A 80 -21.36 16.60 -23.58
N GLU A 81 -22.67 16.66 -23.42
CA GLU A 81 -23.52 15.46 -23.27
C GLU A 81 -23.35 14.50 -24.47
N ALA A 82 -23.24 15.03 -25.68
CA ALA A 82 -23.00 14.23 -26.89
C ALA A 82 -21.67 13.44 -26.87
N ASP A 83 -20.69 13.89 -26.10
CA ASP A 83 -19.37 13.23 -25.96
C ASP A 83 -19.34 12.25 -24.76
N HIS A 84 -20.39 12.21 -23.95
CA HIS A 84 -20.45 11.44 -22.70
C HIS A 84 -20.28 9.93 -22.92
N ASP A 85 -21.11 9.35 -23.80
CA ASP A 85 -21.07 7.91 -24.08
C ASP A 85 -19.73 7.48 -24.70
N ARG A 86 -19.14 8.36 -25.53
CA ARG A 86 -17.83 8.14 -26.13
C ARG A 86 -16.72 8.08 -25.08
N LEU A 87 -16.77 8.94 -24.07
CA LEU A 87 -15.83 8.91 -22.95
C LEU A 87 -16.02 7.64 -22.11
N LEU A 88 -17.27 7.29 -21.75
CA LEU A 88 -17.58 6.10 -20.96
C LEU A 88 -17.13 4.81 -21.67
N ALA A 89 -17.41 4.68 -22.97
CA ALA A 89 -16.97 3.54 -23.77
C ALA A 89 -15.44 3.41 -23.79
N ALA A 90 -14.71 4.54 -23.90
CA ALA A 90 -13.25 4.52 -23.87
C ALA A 90 -12.68 4.15 -22.49
N LEU A 91 -13.37 4.50 -21.40
CA LEU A 91 -12.99 4.09 -20.05
C LEU A 91 -13.26 2.59 -19.83
N ALA A 92 -14.38 2.08 -20.32
CA ALA A 92 -14.71 0.66 -20.29
C ALA A 92 -13.67 -0.16 -21.08
N ASP A 93 -13.32 0.25 -22.30
CA ASP A 93 -12.26 -0.40 -23.11
C ASP A 93 -10.90 -0.35 -22.40
N LYS A 94 -10.55 0.77 -21.77
CA LYS A 94 -9.31 0.85 -20.97
C LYS A 94 -9.33 -0.12 -19.80
N LYS A 95 -10.43 -0.19 -19.05
CA LYS A 95 -10.59 -1.11 -17.91
C LYS A 95 -10.52 -2.57 -18.37
N GLU A 96 -11.14 -2.89 -19.51
CA GLU A 96 -11.08 -4.21 -20.12
C GLU A 96 -9.66 -4.59 -20.55
N LYS A 97 -8.94 -3.66 -21.18
CA LYS A 97 -7.52 -3.86 -21.53
C LYS A 97 -6.65 -4.04 -20.29
N GLU A 98 -6.90 -3.30 -19.21
CA GLU A 98 -6.21 -3.49 -17.93
C GLU A 98 -6.51 -4.89 -17.35
N ARG A 99 -7.76 -5.34 -17.38
CA ARG A 99 -8.17 -6.68 -16.95
C ARG A 99 -7.48 -7.79 -17.76
N LYS A 100 -7.55 -7.74 -19.09
CA LYS A 100 -6.88 -8.69 -19.99
C LYS A 100 -5.36 -8.71 -19.80
N LYS A 101 -4.76 -7.59 -19.41
CA LYS A 101 -3.33 -7.55 -19.07
C LYS A 101 -3.07 -8.20 -17.71
N ALA A 102 -3.93 -7.97 -16.71
CA ALA A 102 -3.83 -8.60 -15.41
C ALA A 102 -3.99 -10.12 -15.49
N GLU A 103 -4.94 -10.63 -16.27
CA GLU A 103 -5.17 -12.07 -16.49
C GLU A 103 -3.93 -12.80 -17.04
N LYS A 104 -3.06 -12.10 -17.79
CA LYS A 104 -1.84 -12.66 -18.36
C LYS A 104 -0.64 -12.63 -17.41
N LEU A 105 -0.75 -11.93 -16.28
CA LEU A 105 0.37 -11.79 -15.35
C LEU A 105 0.45 -13.00 -14.41
N PRO A 106 1.66 -13.56 -14.22
CA PRO A 106 1.83 -14.62 -13.25
C PRO A 106 1.61 -14.11 -11.82
N VAL A 107 0.81 -14.84 -11.05
CA VAL A 107 0.43 -14.49 -9.67
C VAL A 107 1.65 -14.34 -8.77
N LEU A 108 2.68 -15.19 -8.94
CA LEU A 108 3.91 -15.09 -8.15
C LEU A 108 4.71 -13.79 -8.44
N ALA A 109 4.69 -13.27 -9.67
CA ALA A 109 5.29 -11.98 -9.97
C ALA A 109 4.53 -10.82 -9.29
N ALA A 110 3.20 -10.87 -9.33
CA ALA A 110 2.35 -9.92 -8.63
C ALA A 110 2.60 -9.96 -7.11
N LEU A 111 2.64 -11.17 -6.53
CA LEU A 111 2.93 -11.37 -5.12
C LEU A 111 4.30 -10.82 -4.72
N PHE A 112 5.33 -11.06 -5.53
CA PHE A 112 6.66 -10.52 -5.28
C PHE A 112 6.67 -8.98 -5.25
N THR A 113 5.94 -8.33 -6.18
CA THR A 113 5.77 -6.87 -6.17
C THR A 113 5.07 -6.37 -4.91
N LEU A 114 4.02 -7.06 -4.45
CA LEU A 114 3.34 -6.71 -3.18
C LEU A 114 4.28 -6.87 -2.00
N ASN A 115 5.05 -7.95 -1.95
CA ASN A 115 5.97 -8.22 -0.86
C ASN A 115 7.08 -7.15 -0.76
N ARG A 116 7.63 -6.68 -1.90
CA ARG A 116 8.52 -5.50 -1.90
C ARG A 116 7.84 -4.23 -1.41
N ARG A 117 6.55 -4.05 -1.70
CA ARG A 117 5.76 -2.93 -1.17
C ARG A 117 5.62 -3.04 0.35
N ALA A 118 5.41 -4.23 0.91
CA ALA A 118 5.35 -4.42 2.37
C ALA A 118 6.67 -4.01 3.05
N LYS A 119 7.83 -4.37 2.48
CA LYS A 119 9.14 -3.91 2.99
C LYS A 119 9.21 -2.38 2.98
N ARG A 120 8.91 -1.74 1.84
CA ARG A 120 8.87 -0.27 1.76
C ARG A 120 7.86 0.38 2.73
N CYS A 121 6.72 -0.25 2.97
CA CYS A 121 5.74 0.24 3.95
C CYS A 121 6.29 0.18 5.37
N ARG A 122 7.06 -0.85 5.73
CA ARG A 122 7.79 -0.90 7.02
C ARG A 122 8.73 0.29 7.14
N ASP A 123 9.61 0.47 6.16
CA ASP A 123 10.65 1.50 6.21
C ASP A 123 10.02 2.92 6.22
N LEU A 124 8.94 3.13 5.44
CA LEU A 124 8.17 4.39 5.45
C LEU A 124 7.45 4.63 6.78
N ALA A 125 6.84 3.60 7.38
CA ALA A 125 6.16 3.75 8.67
C ALA A 125 7.14 4.22 9.74
N GLN A 126 8.32 3.61 9.81
CA GLN A 126 9.40 4.03 10.73
C GLN A 126 9.80 5.50 10.49
N GLY A 127 10.02 5.89 9.23
CA GLY A 127 10.34 7.26 8.88
C GLY A 127 9.22 8.27 9.19
N TYR A 128 7.95 7.86 9.14
CA TYR A 128 6.82 8.71 9.53
C TYR A 128 6.69 8.83 11.05
N TYR A 129 6.93 7.76 11.82
CA TYR A 129 6.97 7.81 13.29
C TYR A 129 8.05 8.78 13.78
N GLN A 130 9.26 8.71 13.22
CA GLN A 130 10.37 9.63 13.55
C GLN A 130 10.03 11.11 13.27
N LYS A 131 9.05 11.38 12.40
CA LYS A 131 8.59 12.72 12.03
C LYS A 131 7.28 13.11 12.71
N SER A 132 6.80 12.33 13.68
CA SER A 132 5.50 12.52 14.35
C SER A 132 4.31 12.57 13.38
N MET A 133 4.42 11.89 12.23
CA MET A 133 3.38 11.81 11.20
C MET A 133 2.53 10.55 11.40
N HIS A 134 1.93 10.41 12.59
CA HIS A 134 1.27 9.17 13.05
C HIS A 134 0.17 8.65 12.11
N GLY A 135 -0.61 9.53 11.47
CA GLY A 135 -1.64 9.11 10.50
C GLY A 135 -1.05 8.34 9.31
N PHE A 136 0.01 8.88 8.71
CA PHE A 136 0.69 8.22 7.59
C PHE A 136 1.42 6.94 8.02
N ALA A 137 1.96 6.91 9.25
CA ALA A 137 2.55 5.69 9.81
C ALA A 137 1.49 4.58 9.97
N GLY A 138 0.31 4.94 10.48
CA GLY A 138 -0.85 4.05 10.59
C GLY A 138 -1.28 3.49 9.24
N ASP A 139 -1.41 4.33 8.21
CA ASP A 139 -1.76 3.91 6.86
C ASP A 139 -0.76 2.89 6.29
N MET A 140 0.55 3.13 6.47
CA MET A 140 1.58 2.20 6.01
C MET A 140 1.57 0.88 6.79
N LYS A 141 1.27 0.93 8.10
CA LYS A 141 1.09 -0.27 8.94
C LYS A 141 -0.09 -1.10 8.46
N GLN A 142 -1.24 -0.48 8.17
CA GLN A 142 -2.43 -1.16 7.66
C GLN A 142 -2.18 -1.78 6.28
N GLU A 143 -1.53 -1.05 5.38
CA GLU A 143 -1.15 -1.55 4.05
C GLU A 143 -0.21 -2.77 4.15
N LYS A 144 0.81 -2.72 5.02
CA LYS A 144 1.70 -3.87 5.30
C LYS A 144 0.91 -5.09 5.79
N LYS A 145 -0.01 -4.90 6.75
CA LYS A 145 -0.88 -5.97 7.26
C LYS A 145 -1.74 -6.59 6.15
N ARG A 146 -2.37 -5.76 5.30
CA ARG A 146 -3.16 -6.23 4.15
C ARG A 146 -2.31 -7.07 3.20
N ILE A 147 -1.10 -6.61 2.87
CA ILE A 147 -0.20 -7.37 1.98
C ILE A 147 0.17 -8.71 2.58
N TYR A 148 0.51 -8.79 3.87
CA TYR A 148 0.86 -10.07 4.49
C TYR A 148 -0.32 -11.03 4.59
N PHE A 149 -1.53 -10.53 4.84
CA PHE A 149 -2.73 -11.33 4.76
C PHE A 149 -2.87 -11.96 3.37
N LEU A 150 -2.79 -11.14 2.30
CA LEU A 150 -2.86 -11.63 0.92
C LEU A 150 -1.71 -12.61 0.59
N LYS A 151 -0.48 -12.31 1.02
CA LYS A 151 0.69 -13.18 0.85
C LYS A 151 0.46 -14.56 1.46
N GLY A 152 0.00 -14.61 2.71
CA GLY A 152 -0.29 -15.87 3.38
C GLY A 152 -1.29 -16.73 2.60
N GLN A 153 -2.40 -16.14 2.15
CA GLN A 153 -3.41 -16.85 1.38
C GLN A 153 -2.84 -17.37 0.05
N VAL A 154 -2.16 -16.52 -0.72
CA VAL A 154 -1.59 -16.89 -2.02
C VAL A 154 -0.57 -18.03 -1.87
N LEU A 155 0.32 -17.93 -0.89
CA LEU A 155 1.33 -18.97 -0.64
C LEU A 155 0.69 -20.29 -0.22
N HIS A 156 -0.33 -20.27 0.64
CA HIS A 156 -1.06 -21.49 1.01
C HIS A 156 -1.63 -22.21 -0.22
N HIS A 157 -2.38 -21.48 -1.04
CA HIS A 157 -3.03 -22.05 -2.22
C HIS A 157 -2.05 -22.53 -3.29
N HIS A 158 -0.90 -21.87 -3.45
CA HIS A 158 0.14 -22.34 -4.37
C HIS A 158 0.90 -23.55 -3.86
N VAL A 159 1.06 -23.70 -2.54
CA VAL A 159 1.62 -24.92 -1.95
C VAL A 159 0.65 -26.09 -2.08
N GLU A 160 -0.64 -25.87 -1.79
CA GLU A 160 -1.68 -26.89 -1.98
C GLU A 160 -1.77 -27.35 -3.44
N ALA A 161 -1.62 -26.43 -4.39
CA ALA A 161 -1.60 -26.74 -5.83
C ALA A 161 -0.26 -27.32 -6.34
N GLY A 162 0.76 -27.47 -5.49
CA GLY A 162 2.09 -27.97 -5.88
C GLY A 162 2.88 -27.02 -6.78
N VAL A 163 2.48 -25.75 -6.89
CA VAL A 163 3.20 -24.72 -7.66
C VAL A 163 4.42 -24.21 -6.89
N LEU A 164 4.30 -24.10 -5.58
CA LEU A 164 5.39 -23.83 -4.65
C LEU A 164 5.65 -25.08 -3.82
N VAL A 165 6.92 -25.43 -3.64
CA VAL A 165 7.36 -26.56 -2.83
C VAL A 165 8.13 -26.02 -1.63
N GLY A 166 7.79 -26.51 -0.45
CA GLY A 166 8.50 -26.21 0.79
C GLY A 166 9.59 -27.24 1.11
N GLY A 167 9.99 -27.31 2.38
CA GLY A 167 10.95 -28.31 2.88
C GLY A 167 12.32 -27.77 3.26
N LYS A 168 12.54 -26.46 3.09
CA LYS A 168 13.67 -25.74 3.66
C LYS A 168 13.19 -24.81 4.76
N TYR A 169 13.98 -24.70 5.81
CA TYR A 169 13.64 -23.89 6.97
C TYR A 169 14.74 -22.89 7.24
N HIS A 170 14.32 -21.66 7.51
CA HIS A 170 15.19 -20.59 7.95
C HIS A 170 14.83 -20.23 9.39
N ARG A 171 15.84 -20.10 10.23
CA ARG A 171 15.71 -19.66 11.61
C ARG A 171 16.37 -18.30 11.72
N PHE A 172 15.65 -17.32 12.25
CA PHE A 172 16.18 -16.00 12.55
C PHE A 172 16.97 -16.09 13.86
N GLU A 173 18.22 -15.61 13.87
CA GLU A 173 19.20 -15.89 14.93
C GLU A 173 18.76 -15.37 16.32
N GLU A 174 17.99 -14.28 16.34
CA GLU A 174 17.56 -13.62 17.58
C GLU A 174 16.22 -14.13 18.12
N GLU A 175 15.51 -14.97 17.35
CA GLU A 175 14.15 -15.40 17.67
C GLU A 175 13.96 -16.90 17.66
N ILE A 176 12.99 -17.36 18.47
CA ILE A 176 12.43 -18.72 18.38
C ILE A 176 11.46 -18.81 17.17
N THR A 177 11.55 -17.88 16.21
CA THR A 177 10.69 -17.87 15.02
C THR A 177 11.32 -18.62 13.88
N TRP A 178 10.52 -19.48 13.27
CA TRP A 178 10.90 -20.26 12.11
C TRP A 178 10.12 -19.79 10.88
N ALA A 179 10.80 -19.78 9.75
CA ALA A 179 10.21 -19.56 8.44
C ALA A 179 10.42 -20.79 7.56
N GLU A 180 9.36 -21.20 6.88
CA GLU A 180 9.47 -22.17 5.79
C GLU A 180 9.75 -21.41 4.49
N VAL A 181 10.78 -21.87 3.77
CA VAL A 181 11.20 -21.34 2.48
C VAL A 181 10.48 -22.13 1.39
N LEU A 182 9.75 -21.40 0.56
CA LEU A 182 8.95 -21.92 -0.54
C LEU A 182 9.59 -21.54 -1.87
N GLU A 183 9.80 -22.52 -2.74
CA GLU A 183 10.43 -22.33 -4.05
C GLU A 183 9.52 -22.84 -5.17
N GLY A 184 9.45 -22.10 -6.29
CA GLY A 184 8.73 -22.53 -7.48
C GLY A 184 8.73 -21.48 -8.58
N GLN A 185 8.78 -21.93 -9.84
CA GLN A 185 8.83 -21.07 -11.03
C GLN A 185 9.95 -20.01 -11.00
N GLY A 186 11.07 -20.32 -10.32
CA GLY A 186 12.20 -19.40 -10.13
C GLY A 186 11.95 -18.28 -9.11
N TYR A 187 10.84 -18.33 -8.38
CA TYR A 187 10.57 -17.47 -7.23
C TYR A 187 10.89 -18.20 -5.93
N ARG A 188 11.35 -17.42 -4.93
CA ARG A 188 11.50 -17.87 -3.55
C ARG A 188 10.76 -16.92 -2.63
N PHE A 189 9.99 -17.49 -1.72
CA PHE A 189 9.28 -16.78 -0.66
C PHE A 189 9.54 -17.46 0.68
N HIS A 190 9.33 -16.74 1.77
CA HIS A 190 9.16 -17.37 3.07
C HIS A 190 7.74 -17.19 3.58
N ARG A 191 7.30 -18.11 4.43
CA ARG A 191 6.12 -17.94 5.27
C ARG A 191 6.44 -18.34 6.72
N PRO A 192 5.78 -17.71 7.70
CA PRO A 192 5.84 -18.16 9.10
C PRO A 192 5.48 -19.64 9.21
N CYS A 193 6.21 -20.37 10.05
CA CYS A 193 5.88 -21.76 10.39
C CYS A 193 6.13 -22.03 11.88
N PRO A 194 5.49 -23.08 12.45
CA PRO A 194 5.76 -23.49 13.82
C PRO A 194 7.23 -23.85 14.03
N PRO A 195 7.71 -23.85 15.29
CA PRO A 195 9.03 -24.35 15.63
C PRO A 195 9.24 -25.77 15.10
N GLN A 196 10.39 -25.97 14.47
CA GLN A 196 10.78 -27.27 13.94
C GLN A 196 11.44 -28.12 15.04
N GLY A 197 11.19 -29.43 15.01
CA GLY A 197 11.73 -30.36 15.99
C GLY A 197 13.25 -30.52 15.90
N GLU A 198 13.83 -31.16 16.92
CA GLU A 198 15.26 -31.51 16.94
C GLU A 198 15.63 -32.33 15.68
N GLY A 199 16.64 -31.87 14.93
CA GLY A 199 17.12 -32.52 13.71
C GLY A 199 16.82 -31.77 12.41
N VAL A 200 16.00 -30.71 12.43
CA VAL A 200 15.84 -29.84 11.26
C VAL A 200 16.99 -28.85 11.17
N VAL A 201 17.79 -28.96 10.12
CA VAL A 201 18.91 -28.04 9.85
C VAL A 201 18.36 -26.74 9.30
N ALA A 202 18.56 -25.64 10.03
CA ALA A 202 18.27 -24.31 9.53
C ALA A 202 19.30 -23.93 8.44
N GLU A 203 18.82 -23.58 7.24
CA GLU A 203 19.69 -23.03 6.21
C GLU A 203 19.92 -21.53 6.50
N VAL A 204 21.18 -21.13 6.53
CA VAL A 204 21.56 -19.71 6.46
C VAL A 204 21.45 -19.31 5.00
N ILE A 205 20.34 -18.66 4.64
CA ILE A 205 20.06 -18.25 3.27
C ILE A 205 20.29 -16.73 3.19
N GLU A 206 21.39 -16.32 2.55
CA GLU A 206 21.71 -14.90 2.35
C GLU A 206 20.62 -14.12 1.59
N SER A 207 19.79 -14.81 0.80
CA SER A 207 18.64 -14.21 0.10
C SER A 207 17.40 -15.10 0.18
N VAL A 208 16.58 -14.85 1.21
CA VAL A 208 15.34 -15.59 1.49
C VAL A 208 14.26 -15.30 0.44
N GLU A 209 14.28 -14.13 -0.19
CA GLU A 209 13.28 -13.74 -1.19
C GLU A 209 13.94 -13.40 -2.53
N ALA A 210 13.58 -14.16 -3.57
CA ALA A 210 14.20 -14.06 -4.88
C ALA A 210 13.15 -14.11 -5.99
N LYS A 211 13.48 -13.46 -7.11
CA LYS A 211 12.72 -13.55 -8.37
C LYS A 211 13.64 -13.95 -9.51
N PRO A 212 13.11 -14.48 -10.63
CA PRO A 212 13.89 -14.67 -11.84
C PRO A 212 14.46 -13.34 -12.35
N LYS A 213 15.73 -13.30 -12.76
CA LYS A 213 16.40 -12.07 -13.23
C LYS A 213 15.71 -11.41 -14.42
N THR A 214 15.05 -12.19 -15.28
CA THR A 214 14.35 -11.73 -16.48
C THR A 214 12.90 -11.30 -16.22
N ALA A 215 12.36 -11.54 -15.03
CA ALA A 215 10.96 -11.27 -14.73
C ALA A 215 10.69 -9.77 -14.53
N LYS A 216 9.86 -9.21 -15.41
CA LYS A 216 9.36 -7.84 -15.29
C LYS A 216 8.31 -7.75 -14.18
N GLU A 217 8.50 -6.79 -13.28
CA GLU A 217 7.55 -6.54 -12.20
C GLU A 217 6.32 -5.79 -12.72
N PRO A 218 5.09 -6.24 -12.38
CA PRO A 218 3.89 -5.47 -12.67
C PRO A 218 3.82 -4.17 -11.87
N THR A 219 2.93 -3.27 -12.27
CA THR A 219 2.63 -2.09 -11.44
C THR A 219 1.93 -2.52 -10.15
N LEU A 220 2.05 -1.74 -9.07
CA LEU A 220 1.43 -2.06 -7.78
C LEU A 220 -0.10 -2.25 -7.91
N LYS A 221 -0.77 -1.41 -8.70
CA LYS A 221 -2.21 -1.53 -8.98
C LYS A 221 -2.54 -2.88 -9.62
N MET A 222 -1.78 -3.27 -10.65
CA MET A 222 -1.99 -4.56 -11.32
C MET A 222 -1.67 -5.73 -10.39
N ALA A 223 -0.63 -5.62 -9.56
CA ALA A 223 -0.27 -6.66 -8.60
C ALA A 223 -1.43 -6.97 -7.63
N TYR A 224 -2.09 -5.94 -7.08
CA TYR A 224 -3.30 -6.11 -6.28
C TYR A 224 -4.42 -6.79 -7.07
N GLN A 225 -4.73 -6.28 -8.27
CA GLN A 225 -5.80 -6.85 -9.11
C GLN A 225 -5.58 -8.33 -9.40
N VAL A 226 -4.35 -8.74 -9.72
CA VAL A 226 -4.00 -10.13 -10.01
C VAL A 226 -4.15 -11.01 -8.78
N VAL A 227 -3.63 -10.57 -7.63
CA VAL A 227 -3.69 -11.34 -6.37
C VAL A 227 -5.14 -11.46 -5.87
N GLU A 228 -5.91 -10.38 -5.92
CA GLU A 228 -7.31 -10.39 -5.50
C GLU A 228 -8.17 -11.24 -6.43
N ALA A 229 -7.98 -11.16 -7.75
CA ALA A 229 -8.67 -12.02 -8.70
C ALA A 229 -8.31 -13.51 -8.49
N PHE A 230 -7.04 -13.82 -8.20
CA PHE A 230 -6.63 -15.20 -7.88
C PHE A 230 -7.32 -15.73 -6.62
N LEU A 231 -7.52 -14.89 -5.61
CA LEU A 231 -8.14 -15.27 -4.34
C LEU A 231 -9.68 -15.22 -4.35
N ALA A 232 -10.30 -14.59 -5.35
CA ALA A 232 -11.75 -14.34 -5.39
C ALA A 232 -12.59 -15.63 -5.26
N ASP A 233 -12.15 -16.71 -5.91
CA ASP A 233 -12.85 -17.99 -5.92
C ASP A 233 -12.28 -19.00 -4.91
N LYS A 234 -11.37 -18.56 -4.03
CA LYS A 234 -10.65 -19.42 -3.10
C LYS A 234 -11.17 -19.25 -1.68
N LYS A 235 -11.28 -20.38 -0.97
CA LYS A 235 -11.60 -20.34 0.46
C LYS A 235 -10.44 -19.68 1.23
N LEU A 236 -10.76 -18.66 2.02
CA LEU A 236 -9.82 -18.06 2.96
C LEU A 236 -9.52 -19.06 4.08
N VAL A 237 -8.25 -19.24 4.39
CA VAL A 237 -7.78 -20.15 5.43
C VAL A 237 -7.07 -19.40 6.56
N SER A 238 -7.07 -19.98 7.75
CA SER A 238 -6.18 -19.51 8.81
C SER A 238 -4.75 -19.93 8.46
N VAL A 239 -3.92 -18.95 8.11
CA VAL A 239 -2.49 -19.16 7.87
C VAL A 239 -1.77 -18.91 9.17
N TYR A 240 -0.79 -19.76 9.49
CA TYR A 240 0.03 -19.59 10.68
C TYR A 240 0.65 -18.19 10.71
N GLN A 241 0.52 -17.52 11.85
CA GLN A 241 1.16 -16.25 12.14
C GLN A 241 2.12 -16.49 13.29
N TRP A 242 3.28 -15.83 13.26
CA TRP A 242 4.16 -15.87 14.43
C TRP A 242 3.40 -15.35 15.66
N PRO A 243 3.65 -15.91 16.85
CA PRO A 243 3.12 -15.37 18.08
C PRO A 243 3.45 -13.88 18.16
N ALA A 244 2.50 -13.08 18.64
CA ALA A 244 2.83 -11.71 18.98
C ALA A 244 3.98 -11.74 20.00
N ARG A 245 5.09 -11.06 19.69
CA ARG A 245 6.18 -10.88 20.65
C ARG A 245 5.58 -10.26 21.91
N ILE A 246 5.88 -10.86 23.05
CA ILE A 246 5.54 -10.25 24.34
C ILE A 246 6.37 -8.95 24.37
N PRO A 247 5.74 -7.77 24.50
CA PRO A 247 6.48 -6.53 24.63
C PRO A 247 7.50 -6.71 25.74
N SER A 248 8.76 -6.35 25.50
CA SER A 248 9.82 -6.40 26.52
C SER A 248 9.58 -5.31 27.58
N SER A 249 8.43 -5.35 28.24
CA SER A 249 7.89 -4.28 29.09
C SER A 249 8.51 -4.25 30.47
N ARG A 250 9.73 -4.78 30.66
CA ARG A 250 10.34 -4.80 31.99
C ARG A 250 11.26 -3.60 32.28
N TYR A 251 11.61 -2.77 31.30
CA TYR A 251 12.41 -1.55 31.54
C TYR A 251 12.14 -0.41 30.53
N HIS A 252 10.94 0.17 30.54
CA HIS A 252 10.76 1.63 30.56
C HIS A 252 9.28 1.96 30.49
N ARG A 253 8.70 2.04 31.68
CA ARG A 253 7.44 2.74 31.95
C ARG A 253 7.74 4.24 31.90
N TRP A 254 7.62 4.84 30.73
CA TRP A 254 7.15 6.22 30.63
C TRP A 254 5.74 6.12 30.08
N GLU A 255 4.81 6.44 30.97
CA GLU A 255 3.39 6.55 30.71
C GLU A 255 3.18 7.65 29.65
N ASP A 256 2.25 7.41 28.74
CA ASP A 256 1.89 8.23 27.57
C ASP A 256 2.68 7.97 26.28
N ASP A 257 2.71 6.71 25.83
CA ASP A 257 2.17 6.37 24.52
C ASP A 257 2.09 4.84 24.39
N GLU A 258 1.04 4.38 23.74
CA GLU A 258 0.74 2.99 23.36
C GLU A 258 1.76 2.52 22.29
N PHE A 259 3.04 2.56 22.64
CA PHE A 259 4.20 2.45 21.76
C PHE A 259 4.49 0.97 21.49
N ASP A 260 3.83 0.49 20.44
CA ASP A 260 4.08 -0.76 19.72
C ASP A 260 5.53 -1.25 19.88
N ALA A 261 5.70 -2.36 20.59
CA ALA A 261 6.87 -3.24 20.53
C ALA A 261 6.96 -3.98 19.18
N PHE A 262 6.82 -3.23 18.08
CA PHE A 262 6.86 -3.67 16.68
C PHE A 262 7.98 -2.95 15.91
N LEU A 263 8.99 -2.46 16.64
CA LEU A 263 10.32 -2.26 16.10
C LEU A 263 11.06 -3.55 16.37
N ASP A 264 11.12 -4.39 15.36
CA ASP A 264 12.06 -5.48 15.35
C ASP A 264 12.94 -5.36 14.12
N ASP A 265 14.20 -5.09 14.45
CA ASP A 265 15.33 -4.91 13.59
C ASP A 265 15.68 -6.25 12.94
N ASP A 266 14.96 -6.59 11.88
CA ASP A 266 15.58 -7.32 10.77
C ASP A 266 16.64 -6.37 10.17
N ASP A 267 17.81 -6.35 10.81
CA ASP A 267 19.05 -5.69 10.44
C ASP A 267 19.55 -6.33 9.13
N TYR A 268 18.88 -6.01 8.03
CA TYR A 268 19.38 -6.32 6.70
C TYR A 268 20.52 -5.33 6.43
N PRO A 269 21.75 -5.77 6.17
CA PRO A 269 22.79 -4.87 5.70
C PRO A 269 22.27 -4.15 4.46
N ASP A 270 22.35 -2.82 4.49
CA ASP A 270 22.03 -1.94 3.37
C ASP A 270 22.87 -2.37 2.17
N ASN A 271 22.30 -3.20 1.30
CA ASN A 271 22.85 -3.36 -0.04
C ASN A 271 22.54 -2.07 -0.80
N GLU A 272 23.52 -1.19 -0.83
CA GLU A 272 23.70 -0.16 -1.83
C GLU A 272 23.45 -0.77 -3.22
N TRP A 273 22.35 -0.40 -3.86
CA TRP A 273 22.14 -0.65 -5.27
C TRP A 273 22.57 0.59 -6.05
N ALA A 274 23.73 0.47 -6.70
CA ALA A 274 24.11 1.25 -7.87
C ALA A 274 23.22 0.90 -9.09
#